data_AF-A0A7X9B6M1-F1
#
_entry.id   AF-A0A7X9B6M1-F1
#
_cell.length_a   1.000
_cell.length_b   1.000
_cell.length_c   1.000
_cell.angle_alpha   90.00
_cell.angle_beta   90.00
_cell.angle_gamma   90.00
#
_symmetry.space_group_name_H-M   'P 1'
#
loop_
_entity.id
_entity.type
_entity.pdbx_description
1 polymer ?
#
loop_
_entity_poly.entity_id
_entity_poly.type
_entity_poly.pdbx_seq_one_letter_code
_entity_poly.pdbx_strand_id
1 'polypeptide(L)'
;MATTNNQNNQNILYREMLLDLCYRLRAIDDSFCRVGEALAAALAVDDFSLKTAAIAAMRDYATSLRVVHADYRQVLADGRQAAFPPEPGLWQWDESDVEVSLPLFLERLQAIGEGMETHLYSTVSRLEERP
;
A
#
# COMPACT_ATOMS: atom_id res chain seq x y z
N MET A 1 6.30 -33.11 27.97
CA MET A 1 7.27 -32.92 26.85
C MET A 1 6.63 -32.46 25.55
N ALA A 2 5.33 -32.65 25.29
CA ALA A 2 4.67 -32.17 24.07
C ALA A 2 4.45 -30.63 24.00
N THR A 3 4.38 -29.95 25.14
CA THR A 3 4.11 -28.50 25.22
C THR A 3 5.29 -27.64 24.77
N THR A 4 6.52 -28.09 25.01
CA THR A 4 7.75 -27.33 24.70
C THR A 4 8.05 -27.27 23.20
N ASN A 5 7.77 -28.35 22.46
CA ASN A 5 7.93 -28.38 20.99
C ASN A 5 6.93 -27.46 20.28
N ASN A 6 5.71 -27.36 20.80
CA ASN A 6 4.67 -26.53 20.18
C ASN A 6 4.95 -25.02 20.36
N GLN A 7 5.47 -24.62 21.54
CA GLN A 7 5.91 -23.25 21.80
C GLN A 7 7.13 -22.85 20.97
N ASN A 8 8.10 -23.76 20.79
CA ASN A 8 9.27 -23.49 19.95
C ASN A 8 8.89 -23.28 18.47
N ASN A 9 7.98 -24.10 17.93
CA ASN A 9 7.52 -23.95 16.55
C ASN A 9 6.72 -22.65 16.34
N GLN A 10 5.91 -22.23 17.30
CA GLN A 10 5.20 -20.95 17.25
C GLN A 10 6.17 -19.76 17.28
N ASN A 11 7.18 -19.78 18.14
CA ASN A 11 8.18 -18.72 18.20
C ASN A 11 9.00 -18.59 16.91
N ILE A 12 9.30 -19.71 16.23
CA ILE A 12 9.96 -19.70 14.92
C ILE A 12 9.03 -19.07 13.88
N LEU A 13 7.76 -19.48 13.83
CA LEU A 13 6.79 -18.95 12.87
C LEU A 13 6.60 -17.42 13.03
N TYR A 14 6.47 -16.91 14.25
CA TYR A 14 6.40 -15.46 14.50
C TYR A 14 7.62 -14.71 14.00
N ARG A 15 8.80 -15.29 14.22
CA ARG A 15 10.05 -14.69 13.77
C ARG A 15 10.12 -14.59 12.25
N GLU A 16 9.71 -15.64 11.54
CA GLU A 16 9.65 -15.63 10.07
C GLU A 16 8.61 -14.63 9.55
N MET A 17 7.42 -14.56 10.17
CA MET A 17 6.38 -13.58 9.81
C MET A 17 6.86 -12.13 10.01
N LEU A 18 7.55 -11.86 11.11
CA LEU A 18 8.13 -10.53 11.38
C LEU A 18 9.24 -10.19 10.39
N LEU A 19 10.11 -11.16 10.04
CA LEU A 19 11.17 -10.95 9.05
C LEU A 19 10.58 -10.64 7.67
N ASP A 20 9.56 -11.39 7.26
CA ASP A 20 8.88 -11.18 6.00
C ASP A 20 8.13 -9.83 5.97
N LEU A 21 7.47 -9.44 7.07
CA LEU A 21 6.84 -8.12 7.20
C LEU A 21 7.87 -6.98 7.08
N CYS A 22 9.03 -7.11 7.75
CA CYS A 22 10.14 -6.16 7.62
C CYS A 22 10.66 -6.08 6.17
N TYR A 23 10.73 -7.21 5.47
CA TYR A 23 11.12 -7.24 4.06
C TYR A 23 10.10 -6.50 3.19
N ARG A 24 8.80 -6.74 3.38
CA ARG A 24 7.73 -6.06 2.63
C ARG A 24 7.67 -4.56 2.94
N LEU A 25 7.88 -4.14 4.18
CA LEU A 25 7.99 -2.72 4.55
C LEU A 25 9.15 -2.04 3.81
N ARG A 26 10.30 -2.70 3.71
CA ARG A 26 11.43 -2.18 2.93
C ARG A 26 11.12 -2.09 1.44
N ALA A 27 10.42 -3.07 0.88
CA ALA A 27 9.98 -3.04 -0.51
C ALA A 27 8.95 -1.91 -0.78
N ILE A 28 8.11 -1.59 0.20
CA ILE A 28 7.19 -0.45 0.16
C ILE A 28 7.97 0.87 0.12
N ASP A 29 9.01 1.05 0.92
CA ASP A 29 9.85 2.27 0.89
C ASP A 29 10.50 2.49 -0.49
N ASP A 30 11.02 1.41 -1.11
CA ASP A 30 11.56 1.47 -2.47
C ASP A 30 10.47 1.86 -3.49
N SER A 31 9.25 1.34 -3.29
CA SER A 31 8.09 1.65 -4.14
C SER A 31 7.65 3.12 -3.99
N PHE A 32 7.67 3.66 -2.77
CA PHE A 32 7.38 5.07 -2.50
C PHE A 32 8.31 6.00 -3.30
N CYS A 33 9.61 5.71 -3.28
CA CYS A 33 10.59 6.50 -4.03
C CYS A 33 10.32 6.46 -5.53
N ARG A 34 10.03 5.27 -6.09
CA ARG A 34 9.72 5.12 -7.52
C ARG A 34 8.44 5.85 -7.93
N VAL A 35 7.40 5.81 -7.09
CA VAL A 35 6.17 6.57 -7.33
C VAL A 35 6.44 8.07 -7.27
N GLY A 36 7.22 8.53 -6.30
CA GLY A 36 7.66 9.92 -6.20
C GLY A 36 8.40 10.40 -7.45
N GLU A 37 9.34 9.60 -7.95
CA GLU A 37 10.07 9.86 -9.20
C GLU A 37 9.13 9.89 -10.42
N ALA A 38 8.23 8.91 -10.54
CA ALA A 38 7.25 8.85 -11.62
C ALA A 38 6.31 10.05 -11.62
N LEU A 39 5.84 10.49 -10.45
CA LEU A 39 5.01 11.68 -10.29
C LEU A 39 5.79 12.96 -10.64
N ALA A 40 7.03 13.10 -10.16
CA ALA A 40 7.86 14.26 -10.48
C ALA A 40 8.15 14.34 -11.99
N ALA A 41 8.46 13.20 -12.63
CA ALA A 41 8.66 13.13 -14.07
C ALA A 41 7.37 13.47 -14.84
N ALA A 42 6.23 12.92 -14.43
CA ALA A 42 4.94 13.20 -15.04
C ALA A 42 4.48 14.67 -14.89
N LEU A 43 4.90 15.35 -13.82
CA LEU A 43 4.63 16.79 -13.63
C LEU A 43 5.55 17.68 -14.47
N ALA A 44 6.78 17.22 -14.73
CA ALA A 44 7.77 17.98 -15.50
C ALA A 44 7.51 17.97 -17.01
N VAL A 45 6.70 17.03 -17.51
CA VAL A 45 6.47 16.82 -18.95
C VAL A 45 4.97 16.84 -19.24
N ASP A 46 4.56 17.44 -20.36
CA ASP A 46 3.15 17.46 -20.76
C ASP A 46 2.74 16.19 -21.54
N ASP A 47 3.17 15.04 -21.05
CA ASP A 47 2.88 13.73 -21.64
C ASP A 47 1.76 13.05 -20.84
N PHE A 48 0.63 12.84 -21.52
CA PHE A 48 -0.55 12.20 -20.95
C PHE A 48 -0.27 10.77 -20.48
N SER A 49 0.50 10.00 -21.26
CA SER A 49 0.77 8.59 -20.97
C SER A 49 1.60 8.43 -19.69
N LEU A 50 2.57 9.32 -19.46
CA LEU A 50 3.37 9.35 -18.25
C LEU A 50 2.55 9.74 -17.02
N LYS A 51 1.64 10.71 -17.16
CA LYS A 51 0.73 11.11 -16.08
C LYS A 51 -0.23 9.98 -15.69
N THR A 52 -0.83 9.30 -16.65
CA THR A 52 -1.68 8.12 -16.39
C THR A 52 -0.90 6.99 -15.73
N ALA A 53 0.32 6.71 -16.20
CA ALA A 53 1.19 5.69 -15.60
C ALA A 53 1.57 6.02 -14.15
N ALA A 54 1.88 7.29 -13.86
CA ALA A 54 2.18 7.73 -12.50
C ALA A 54 0.98 7.62 -11.55
N ILE A 55 -0.24 7.92 -12.04
CA ILE A 55 -1.48 7.73 -11.27
C ILE A 55 -1.71 6.24 -10.96
N ALA A 56 -1.53 5.36 -11.95
CA ALA A 56 -1.64 3.91 -11.76
C ALA A 56 -0.62 3.42 -10.71
N ALA A 57 0.65 3.83 -10.83
CA ALA A 57 1.69 3.47 -9.87
C ALA A 57 1.36 3.93 -8.44
N MET A 58 0.76 5.11 -8.28
CA MET A 58 0.34 5.60 -6.97
C MET A 58 -0.84 4.80 -6.38
N ARG A 59 -1.80 4.38 -7.21
CA ARG A 59 -2.90 3.49 -6.79
C ARG A 59 -2.39 2.12 -6.36
N ASP A 60 -1.42 1.57 -7.10
CA ASP A 60 -0.80 0.28 -6.79
C ASP A 60 0.00 0.36 -5.49
N TYR A 61 0.71 1.47 -5.25
CA TYR A 61 1.39 1.74 -4.00
C TYR A 61 0.42 1.83 -2.82
N ALA A 62 -0.67 2.59 -2.95
CA ALA A 62 -1.69 2.69 -1.91
C ALA A 62 -2.31 1.31 -1.58
N THR A 63 -2.57 0.49 -2.60
CA THR A 63 -3.06 -0.88 -2.42
C THR A 63 -2.04 -1.75 -1.70
N SER A 64 -0.77 -1.68 -2.09
CA SER A 64 0.31 -2.45 -1.46
C SER A 64 0.49 -2.08 0.01
N LEU A 65 0.42 -0.78 0.34
CA LEU A 65 0.51 -0.29 1.70
C LEU A 65 -0.66 -0.78 2.57
N ARG A 66 -1.87 -0.87 2.00
CA ARG A 66 -3.04 -1.46 2.65
C ARG A 66 -2.81 -2.92 3.06
N VAL A 67 -2.23 -3.72 2.17
CA VAL A 67 -1.90 -5.14 2.44
C VAL A 67 -0.91 -5.24 3.60
N VAL A 68 0.20 -4.51 3.51
CA VAL A 68 1.26 -4.56 4.52
C VAL A 68 0.77 -4.11 5.89
N HIS A 69 -0.12 -3.12 5.92
CA HIS A 69 -0.76 -2.70 7.16
C HIS A 69 -1.68 -3.78 7.75
N ALA A 70 -2.52 -4.42 6.94
CA ALA A 70 -3.38 -5.52 7.41
C ALA A 70 -2.53 -6.65 8.00
N ASP A 71 -1.44 -7.02 7.33
CA ASP A 71 -0.47 -8.01 7.80
C ASP A 71 0.20 -7.59 9.12
N TYR A 72 0.62 -6.32 9.24
CA TYR A 72 1.20 -5.76 10.46
C TYR A 72 0.23 -5.85 11.65
N ARG A 73 -1.03 -5.47 11.44
CA ARG A 73 -2.06 -5.57 12.49
C ARG A 73 -2.23 -7.00 12.95
N GLN A 74 -2.32 -7.96 12.03
CA GLN A 74 -2.56 -9.34 12.39
C GLN A 74 -1.38 -9.99 13.13
N VAL A 75 -0.15 -9.66 12.74
CA VAL A 75 1.07 -10.12 13.44
C VAL A 75 1.09 -9.61 14.88
N LEU A 76 0.63 -8.39 15.15
CA LEU A 76 0.67 -7.77 16.48
C LEU A 76 -0.57 -8.00 17.34
N ALA A 77 -1.76 -8.08 16.74
CA ALA A 77 -3.02 -8.16 17.48
C ALA A 77 -3.33 -9.59 17.95
N ASP A 78 -3.05 -10.61 17.13
CA ASP A 78 -3.67 -11.91 17.38
C ASP A 78 -2.75 -12.94 18.02
N GLY A 79 -1.45 -12.97 17.73
CA GLY A 79 -0.57 -14.03 18.25
C GLY A 79 -1.16 -15.46 18.08
N ARG A 80 -2.09 -15.66 17.12
CA ARG A 80 -2.96 -16.85 17.05
C ARG A 80 -3.26 -17.38 15.65
N GLN A 81 -2.71 -16.83 14.57
CA GLN A 81 -3.04 -17.34 13.23
C GLN A 81 -1.85 -18.03 12.55
N ALA A 82 -2.12 -19.25 12.08
CA ALA A 82 -1.15 -20.17 11.47
C ALA A 82 -0.93 -19.94 9.96
N ALA A 83 -1.72 -19.06 9.33
CA ALA A 83 -1.64 -18.75 7.91
C ALA A 83 -1.33 -17.27 7.72
N PHE A 84 -0.09 -16.97 7.33
CA PHE A 84 0.38 -15.62 7.01
C PHE A 84 1.04 -15.63 5.62
N PRO A 85 0.71 -14.67 4.74
CA PRO A 85 -0.37 -13.70 4.90
C PRO A 85 -1.75 -14.40 4.84
N PRO A 86 -2.79 -13.84 5.49
CA PRO A 86 -4.14 -14.34 5.43
C PRO A 86 -4.73 -14.15 4.02
N GLU A 87 -5.71 -14.98 3.69
CA GLU A 87 -6.46 -14.78 2.44
C GLU A 87 -7.07 -13.37 2.40
N PRO A 88 -7.11 -12.70 1.24
CA PRO A 88 -7.59 -11.33 1.11
C PRO A 88 -9.00 -11.07 1.71
N GLY A 89 -9.88 -12.09 1.70
CA GLY A 89 -11.22 -12.00 2.27
C GLY A 89 -11.29 -12.02 3.80
N LEU A 90 -10.17 -12.27 4.48
CA LEU A 90 -10.06 -12.38 5.94
C LEU A 90 -9.40 -11.17 6.58
N TRP A 91 -9.06 -10.14 5.80
CA TRP A 91 -8.43 -8.93 6.33
C TRP A 91 -9.44 -8.14 7.16
N GLN A 92 -9.30 -8.22 8.49
CA GLN A 92 -10.08 -7.41 9.41
C GLN A 92 -9.34 -6.10 9.71
N TRP A 93 -10.06 -4.99 9.54
CA TRP A 93 -9.58 -3.65 9.74
C TRP A 93 -10.21 -3.12 11.01
N ASP A 94 -9.64 -3.43 12.18
CA ASP A 94 -10.21 -2.97 13.45
C ASP A 94 -9.14 -2.40 14.37
N GLU A 95 -9.27 -1.10 14.69
CA GLU A 95 -8.84 -0.29 15.87
C GLU A 95 -7.92 0.93 15.61
N SER A 96 -7.72 1.76 16.62
CA SER A 96 -8.44 3.02 16.87
C SER A 96 -7.61 4.32 16.93
N ASP A 97 -6.29 4.25 16.69
CA ASP A 97 -5.43 5.44 16.51
C ASP A 97 -4.61 5.39 15.19
N VAL A 98 -4.26 4.20 14.72
CA VAL A 98 -3.72 3.98 13.36
C VAL A 98 -4.85 4.07 12.31
N GLU A 99 -6.09 3.83 12.74
CA GLU A 99 -7.34 4.03 11.99
C GLU A 99 -7.54 5.44 11.46
N VAL A 100 -6.94 6.46 12.09
CA VAL A 100 -7.03 7.83 11.55
C VAL A 100 -5.86 8.10 10.63
N SER A 101 -4.63 7.80 11.04
CA SER A 101 -3.45 8.28 10.31
C SER A 101 -3.23 7.57 8.97
N LEU A 102 -3.38 6.24 8.90
CA LEU A 102 -3.14 5.51 7.67
C LEU A 102 -4.30 5.62 6.68
N PRO A 103 -5.57 5.40 7.06
CA PRO A 103 -6.69 5.64 6.15
C PRO A 103 -6.70 7.06 5.61
N LEU A 104 -6.42 8.08 6.43
CA LEU A 104 -6.32 9.47 5.97
C LEU A 104 -5.12 9.70 5.04
N PHE A 105 -3.98 9.03 5.27
CA PHE A 105 -2.85 9.06 4.33
C PHE A 105 -3.19 8.38 3.00
N LEU A 106 -3.87 7.24 3.04
CA LEU A 106 -4.31 6.49 1.86
C LEU A 106 -5.40 7.24 1.09
N GLU A 107 -6.35 7.85 1.77
CA GLU A 107 -7.37 8.74 1.20
C GLU A 107 -6.71 9.94 0.55
N ARG A 108 -5.70 10.55 1.18
CA ARG A 108 -4.93 11.64 0.57
C ARG A 108 -4.22 11.19 -0.71
N LEU A 109 -3.56 10.03 -0.69
CA LEU A 109 -2.92 9.49 -1.89
C LEU A 109 -3.96 9.22 -2.99
N GLN A 110 -5.08 8.60 -2.65
CA GLN A 110 -6.13 8.32 -3.62
C GLN A 110 -6.75 9.61 -4.20
N ALA A 111 -7.02 10.60 -3.36
CA ALA A 111 -7.54 11.91 -3.76
C ALA A 111 -6.55 12.69 -4.63
N ILE A 112 -5.24 12.58 -4.36
CA ILE A 112 -4.21 13.13 -5.26
C ILE A 112 -4.29 12.44 -6.62
N GLY A 113 -4.49 11.12 -6.67
CA GLY A 113 -4.55 10.35 -7.91
C GLY A 113 -5.78 10.72 -8.74
N GLU A 114 -6.93 10.81 -8.09
CA GLU A 114 -8.20 11.24 -8.69
C GLU A 114 -8.15 12.72 -9.14
N GLY A 115 -7.50 13.59 -8.35
CA GLY A 115 -7.28 14.99 -8.71
C GLY A 115 -6.39 15.14 -9.93
N MET A 116 -5.30 14.39 -9.99
CA MET A 116 -4.42 14.34 -11.16
C MET A 116 -5.15 13.81 -12.39
N GLU A 117 -5.96 12.76 -12.25
CA GLU A 117 -6.78 12.19 -13.33
C GLU A 117 -7.82 13.20 -13.85
N THR A 118 -8.51 13.89 -12.95
CA THR A 118 -9.51 14.92 -13.30
C THR A 118 -8.86 16.09 -14.03
N HIS A 119 -7.71 16.57 -13.54
CA HIS A 119 -6.96 17.63 -14.19
C HIS A 119 -6.49 17.22 -15.59
N LEU A 120 -6.02 15.98 -15.73
CA LEU A 120 -5.59 15.39 -16.99
C LEU A 120 -6.74 15.37 -18.01
N TYR A 121 -7.89 14.79 -17.65
CA TYR A 121 -9.06 14.76 -18.54
C TYR A 121 -9.53 16.17 -18.92
N SER A 122 -9.58 17.10 -17.96
CA SER A 122 -9.97 18.49 -18.24
C SER A 122 -9.03 19.19 -19.23
N THR A 123 -7.74 18.84 -19.22
CA THR A 123 -6.73 19.41 -20.12
C THR A 123 -6.88 18.85 -21.52
N VAL A 124 -7.11 17.54 -21.65
CA VAL A 124 -7.37 16.88 -22.95
C VAL A 124 -8.63 17.44 -23.60
N SER A 125 -9.75 17.53 -22.88
CA SER A 125 -11.00 18.06 -23.44
C SER A 125 -10.86 19.51 -23.93
N ARG A 126 -10.09 20.35 -23.22
CA ARG A 126 -9.81 21.73 -23.65
C ARG A 126 -8.90 21.82 -24.88
N LEU A 127 -8.03 20.83 -25.09
CA LEU A 127 -7.18 20.75 -26.28
C LEU A 127 -7.98 20.28 -27.50
N GLU A 128 -8.98 19.42 -27.31
CA GLU A 128 -9.88 18.93 -28.37
C GLU A 128 -10.92 19.99 -28.82
N GLU A 129 -11.27 20.94 -27.95
CA GLU A 129 -12.20 22.04 -28.24
C GLU A 129 -11.57 23.25 -28.97
N ARG A 130 -10.24 23.28 -29.15
CA ARG A 130 -9.56 24.34 -29.92
C ARG A 130 -9.59 23.98 -31.43
N PRO A 131 -10.21 24.82 -32.29
CA PRO A 131 -10.24 24.59 -33.74
C PRO A 131 -8.85 24.73 -34.41
#